data_AF-A0A669E1B8-F1
#
_entry.id   AF-A0A669E1B8-F1
#
_cell.length_a   1.000
_cell.length_b   1.000
_cell.length_c   1.000
_cell.angle_alpha   90.00
_cell.angle_beta   90.00
_cell.angle_gamma   90.00
#
_symmetry.space_group_name_H-M   'P 1'
#
loop_
_entity.id
_entity.type
_entity.pdbx_description
1 polymer ?
#
loop_
_entity_poly.entity_id
_entity_poly.type
_entity_poly.pdbx_seq_one_letter_code
_entity_poly.pdbx_strand_id
1 'polypeptide(L)'
;MSLKILSITLLLLFVCVSCHSSKGTRHRHPGRIPPCCPAVTKGNKRDDVVGETYREQAATPPCVKAIIFNTKDGQLCADPDAQWVKDLTANMRKV
;
A
#
# COMPACT_ATOMS: atom_id res chain seq x y z
N MET A 1 -1.65 -2.15 55.65
CA MET A 1 -1.90 -2.40 54.21
C MET A 1 -1.03 -3.56 53.79
N SER A 2 -1.63 -4.73 53.58
CA SER A 2 -0.91 -6.00 53.50
C SER A 2 0.01 -6.06 52.27
N LEU A 3 1.26 -6.50 52.45
CA LEU A 3 2.25 -6.73 51.38
C LEU A 3 1.69 -7.58 50.22
N LYS A 4 0.68 -8.40 50.51
CA LYS A 4 -0.11 -9.18 49.54
C LYS A 4 -0.86 -8.31 48.53
N ILE A 5 -1.42 -7.18 48.97
CA ILE A 5 -2.17 -6.25 48.10
C ILE A 5 -1.20 -5.56 47.14
N LEU A 6 -0.03 -5.12 47.65
CA LEU A 6 1.02 -4.49 46.84
C LEU A 6 1.57 -5.45 45.77
N SER A 7 1.70 -6.74 46.11
CA SER A 7 2.15 -7.77 45.18
C SER A 7 1.15 -8.02 44.05
N ILE A 8 -0.15 -8.02 44.35
CA ILE A 8 -1.21 -8.22 43.35
C ILE A 8 -1.29 -7.03 42.38
N THR A 9 -1.21 -5.79 42.88
CA THR A 9 -1.19 -4.60 42.01
C THR A 9 0.05 -4.55 41.13
N LEU A 10 1.23 -4.94 41.65
CA LEU A 10 2.46 -4.98 40.86
C LEU A 10 2.40 -6.03 39.74
N LEU A 11 1.83 -7.21 40.02
CA LEU A 11 1.62 -8.27 39.02
C LEU A 11 0.69 -7.82 37.89
N LEU A 12 -0.41 -7.14 38.22
CA LEU A 12 -1.36 -6.62 37.22
C LEU A 12 -0.71 -5.58 36.30
N LEU A 13 0.10 -4.67 36.86
CA LEU A 13 0.83 -3.66 36.07
C LEU A 13 1.86 -4.28 35.12
N PHE A 14 2.54 -5.35 35.53
CA PHE A 14 3.55 -6.04 34.70
C PHE A 14 2.92 -6.74 33.47
N VAL A 15 1.72 -7.31 33.63
CA VAL A 15 0.96 -7.91 32.51
C VAL A 15 0.53 -6.83 31.50
N CYS A 16 0.07 -5.66 31.97
CA CYS A 16 -0.38 -4.58 31.08
C CYS A 16 0.76 -3.99 30.22
N VAL A 17 1.99 -3.89 30.74
CA VAL A 17 3.15 -3.39 29.99
C VAL A 17 3.59 -4.38 28.90
N SER A 18 3.42 -5.68 29.14
CA SER A 18 3.78 -6.73 28.17
C SER A 18 2.86 -6.74 26.93
N CYS A 19 1.64 -6.21 27.05
CA CYS A 19 0.67 -6.15 25.95
C CYS A 19 0.87 -4.95 24.99
N HIS A 20 1.75 -3.99 25.31
CA HIS A 20 1.94 -2.75 24.54
C HIS A 20 3.21 -2.73 23.66
N SER A 21 3.81 -3.88 23.36
CA SER A 21 4.89 -3.96 22.37
C SER A 21 4.40 -4.47 21.03
N SER A 22 3.67 -3.62 20.31
CA SER A 22 3.45 -3.75 18.87
C SER A 22 3.96 -2.50 18.16
N LYS A 23 5.28 -2.28 18.21
CA LYS A 23 5.96 -1.57 17.12
C LYS A 23 5.93 -2.51 15.92
N GLY A 24 4.84 -2.44 15.15
CA GLY A 24 4.66 -3.15 13.91
C GLY A 24 5.73 -2.74 12.90
N THR A 25 6.88 -3.40 12.95
CA THR A 25 7.70 -3.59 11.76
C THR A 25 6.80 -4.25 10.73
N ARG A 26 6.38 -3.51 9.70
CA ARG A 26 5.58 -4.03 8.59
C ARG A 26 6.45 -4.98 7.76
N HIS A 27 6.77 -6.14 8.31
CA HIS A 27 7.06 -7.33 7.50
C HIS A 27 5.73 -7.69 6.82
N ARG A 28 5.50 -7.11 5.64
CA ARG A 28 4.39 -7.52 4.78
C ARG A 28 4.69 -8.95 4.32
N HIS A 29 4.14 -9.92 5.05
CA HIS A 29 3.74 -11.20 4.45
C HIS A 29 2.93 -10.89 3.17
N PRO A 30 2.95 -11.71 2.11
CA PRO A 30 2.22 -11.46 0.86
C PRO A 30 0.70 -11.57 1.10
N GLY A 31 0.14 -10.60 1.82
CA GLY A 31 -1.28 -10.41 2.02
C GLY A 31 -1.85 -9.94 0.70
N ARG A 32 -2.91 -10.62 0.26
CA ARG A 32 -3.67 -10.34 -0.98
C ARG A 32 -3.62 -8.85 -1.29
N ILE A 33 -2.94 -8.52 -2.38
CA ILE A 33 -2.95 -7.18 -2.94
C ILE A 33 -4.43 -6.84 -3.13
N PRO A 34 -4.95 -5.74 -2.55
CA PRO A 34 -6.33 -5.32 -2.82
C PRO A 34 -6.52 -5.26 -4.34
N PRO A 35 -7.74 -5.49 -4.88
CA PRO A 35 -7.98 -5.49 -6.34
C PRO A 35 -7.79 -4.10 -6.98
N CYS A 36 -7.14 -3.16 -6.29
CA CYS A 36 -6.93 -1.78 -6.69
C CYS A 36 -5.53 -1.28 -6.26
N CYS A 37 -5.06 -0.21 -6.88
CA CYS A 37 -3.84 0.50 -6.49
C CYS A 37 -4.03 1.31 -5.19
N PRO A 38 -3.34 0.97 -4.08
CA PRO A 38 -3.36 1.78 -2.86
C PRO A 38 -2.37 2.95 -2.90
N ALA A 39 -1.46 2.96 -3.88
CA ALA A 39 -0.49 4.01 -4.13
C ALA A 39 -0.07 3.97 -5.61
N VAL A 40 0.52 5.06 -6.08
CA VAL A 40 1.12 5.18 -7.42
C VAL A 40 2.63 5.11 -7.34
N THR A 41 3.27 4.64 -8.41
CA THR A 41 4.72 4.51 -8.48
C THR A 41 5.37 5.88 -8.60
N LYS A 42 6.47 6.07 -7.87
CA LYS A 42 7.32 7.25 -7.98
C LYS A 42 8.36 7.06 -9.08
N GLY A 43 8.65 8.12 -9.83
CA GLY A 43 9.62 8.11 -10.92
C GLY A 43 9.02 7.70 -12.27
N ASN A 44 9.83 7.82 -13.32
CA ASN A 44 9.44 7.43 -14.67
C ASN A 44 9.75 5.94 -14.88
N LYS A 45 8.72 5.17 -15.24
CA LYS A 45 8.80 3.73 -15.53
C LYS A 45 8.26 3.39 -16.92
N ARG A 46 8.32 4.35 -17.86
CA ARG A 46 7.84 4.17 -19.22
C ARG A 46 8.42 2.92 -19.90
N ASP A 47 9.69 2.63 -19.67
CA ASP A 47 10.39 1.51 -20.32
C ASP A 47 9.92 0.13 -19.81
N ASP A 48 9.25 0.09 -18.66
CA ASP A 48 8.67 -1.14 -18.09
C ASP A 48 7.30 -1.46 -18.73
N VAL A 49 6.63 -0.47 -19.35
CA VAL A 49 5.28 -0.61 -19.90
C VAL A 49 5.27 -1.41 -21.19
N VAL A 50 4.35 -2.36 -21.29
CA VAL A 50 4.14 -3.20 -22.47
C VAL A 50 2.69 -3.13 -22.96
N GLY A 51 2.52 -3.32 -24.27
CA GLY A 51 1.21 -3.30 -24.93
C GLY A 51 0.70 -1.89 -25.21
N GLU A 52 -0.52 -1.82 -25.76
CA GLU A 52 -1.13 -0.58 -26.27
C GLU A 52 -2.35 -0.14 -25.47
N THR A 53 -2.60 -0.76 -24.31
CA THR A 53 -3.78 -0.49 -23.50
C THR A 53 -3.45 -0.10 -22.07
N TYR A 54 -4.32 0.71 -21.48
CA TYR A 54 -4.26 1.10 -20.08
C TYR A 54 -5.66 1.10 -19.46
N ARG A 55 -5.73 1.00 -18.13
CA ARG A 55 -6.99 1.18 -17.38
C ARG A 55 -6.89 2.39 -16.49
N GLU A 56 -8.03 3.00 -16.21
CA GLU A 56 -8.13 4.04 -15.19
C GLU A 56 -8.80 3.49 -13.94
N GLN A 57 -8.25 3.87 -12.80
CA GLN A 57 -8.84 3.61 -11.49
C GLN A 57 -9.28 4.92 -10.86
N ALA A 58 -10.54 4.97 -10.42
CA ALA A 58 -11.05 6.06 -9.61
C ALA A 58 -10.53 5.98 -8.16
N ALA A 59 -10.40 7.13 -7.51
CA ALA A 59 -10.03 7.17 -6.09
C ALA A 59 -11.22 6.73 -5.22
N THR A 60 -11.05 5.64 -4.48
CA THR A 60 -12.00 5.12 -3.49
C THR A 60 -11.20 4.52 -2.34
N PRO A 61 -11.08 5.17 -1.17
CA PRO A 61 -10.22 4.70 -0.08
C PRO A 61 -10.45 3.21 0.26
N PRO A 62 -9.39 2.38 0.35
CA PRO A 62 -7.97 2.77 0.42
C PRO A 62 -7.29 2.97 -0.96
N CYS A 63 -8.01 2.85 -2.06
CA CYS A 63 -7.52 3.00 -3.42
C CYS A 63 -7.32 4.47 -3.80
N VAL A 64 -6.24 4.77 -4.50
CA VAL A 64 -5.96 6.10 -5.05
C VAL A 64 -6.36 6.19 -6.52
N LYS A 65 -6.43 7.39 -7.06
CA LYS A 65 -6.56 7.59 -8.51
C LYS A 65 -5.27 7.11 -9.19
N ALA A 66 -5.38 6.24 -10.19
CA ALA A 66 -4.20 5.66 -10.86
C ALA A 66 -4.49 5.33 -12.33
N ILE A 67 -3.44 5.40 -13.15
CA ILE A 67 -3.39 4.74 -14.46
C ILE A 67 -2.74 3.37 -14.26
N ILE A 68 -3.36 2.30 -14.76
CA ILE A 68 -2.84 0.94 -14.64
C ILE A 68 -2.33 0.49 -16.00
N PHE A 69 -1.02 0.30 -16.09
CA PHE A 69 -0.35 -0.27 -17.25
C PHE A 69 -0.05 -1.76 -17.05
N ASN A 70 0.08 -2.48 -18.16
CA ASN A 70 0.70 -3.80 -18.13
C ASN A 70 2.21 -3.65 -18.26
N THR A 71 2.95 -4.47 -17.54
CA THR A 71 4.41 -4.62 -17.62
C THR A 71 4.73 -6.11 -17.75
N LYS A 72 5.99 -6.46 -18.01
CA LYS A 72 6.43 -7.86 -18.04
C LYS A 72 6.20 -8.57 -16.69
N ASP A 73 6.29 -7.83 -15.59
CA ASP A 73 6.21 -8.36 -14.22
C ASP A 73 4.81 -8.23 -13.61
N GLY A 74 3.82 -7.74 -14.36
CA GLY A 74 2.44 -7.56 -13.91
C GLY A 74 1.91 -6.15 -14.09
N GLN A 75 1.00 -5.72 -13.22
CA GLN A 75 0.36 -4.40 -13.34
C GLN A 75 1.18 -3.30 -12.65
N LEU A 76 1.34 -2.18 -13.34
CA LEU A 76 1.99 -0.98 -12.81
C LEU A 76 0.96 0.11 -12.54
N CYS A 77 0.87 0.54 -11.27
CA CYS A 77 0.11 1.70 -10.85
C CYS A 77 0.92 2.98 -11.09
N ALA A 78 0.47 3.83 -12.00
CA ALA A 78 1.14 5.06 -12.38
C ALA A 78 0.31 6.30 -11.98
N ASP A 79 1.01 7.40 -11.69
CA ASP A 79 0.41 8.67 -11.30
C ASP A 79 -0.23 9.35 -12.53
N PRO A 80 -1.56 9.57 -12.57
CA PRO A 80 -2.21 10.21 -13.70
C PRO A 80 -1.71 11.64 -13.97
N ASP A 81 -1.10 12.30 -12.98
CA ASP A 81 -0.63 13.68 -13.12
C ASP A 81 0.81 13.77 -13.63
N ALA A 82 1.56 12.67 -13.61
CA ALA A 82 2.93 12.62 -14.11
C ALA A 82 2.99 12.78 -15.64
N GLN A 83 3.92 13.61 -16.12
CA GLN A 83 4.01 13.96 -17.54
C GLN A 83 4.23 12.73 -18.44
N TRP A 84 5.12 11.81 -18.03
CA TRP A 84 5.40 10.59 -18.81
C TRP A 84 4.16 9.69 -18.97
N VAL A 85 3.23 9.72 -18.01
CA VAL A 85 1.97 8.96 -18.07
C VAL A 85 1.03 9.60 -19.09
N LYS A 86 0.91 10.93 -19.07
CA LYS A 86 0.12 11.69 -20.05
C LYS A 86 0.63 11.46 -21.47
N ASP A 87 1.93 11.57 -21.68
CA ASP A 87 2.56 11.37 -23.00
C ASP A 87 2.36 9.94 -23.53
N LEU A 88 2.43 8.94 -22.62
CA LEU A 88 2.26 7.54 -22.99
C LEU A 88 0.80 7.22 -23.31
N THR A 89 -0.13 7.62 -22.44
CA THR A 89 -1.58 7.40 -22.62
C THR A 89 -2.16 8.11 -23.84
N ALA A 90 -1.54 9.21 -24.30
CA ALA A 90 -1.96 9.92 -25.51
C ALA A 90 -2.02 9.04 -26.77
N ASN A 91 -1.21 7.97 -26.82
CA ASN A 91 -1.14 7.06 -27.97
C ASN A 91 -1.65 5.64 -27.64
N MET A 92 -2.32 5.45 -26.51
CA MET A 92 -2.81 4.14 -26.05
C MET A 92 -4.33 4.10 -25.99
N ARG A 93 -4.89 2.89 -26.07
CA ARG A 93 -6.33 2.67 -25.91
C ARG A 93 -6.69 2.45 -24.44
N LYS A 94 -7.55 3.30 -23.90
CA LYS A 94 -8.20 3.04 -22.60
C LYS A 94 -9.14 1.84 -22.72
N VAL A 95 -9.06 0.91 -21.76
CA VAL A 95 -9.92 -0.28 -21.68
C VAL A 95 -10.59 -0.42 -20.32
#